data_AF-A0A3M2B2F4-F1
#
_entry.id   AF-A0A3M2B2F4-F1
#
_cell.length_a   1.000
_cell.length_b   1.000
_cell.length_c   1.000
_cell.angle_alpha   90.00
_cell.angle_beta   90.00
_cell.angle_gamma   90.00
#
_symmetry.space_group_name_H-M   'P 1'
#
loop_
_entity.id
_entity.type
_entity.pdbx_description
1 polymer ?
#
loop_
_entity_poly.entity_id
_entity_poly.type
_entity_poly.pdbx_seq_one_letter_code
_entity_poly.pdbx_strand_id
1 'polypeptide(L)' 'MDSASRPFGMDDDELDIELPVLPRVETGPPPDCPFCGEPMSFIDGEWGCSDCNGELIGPETG' A
#
# COMPACT_ATOMS: atom_id res chain seq x y z
N MET A 1 36.94 -12.90 5.15
CA MET A 1 35.76 -12.36 4.48
C MET A 1 34.60 -12.52 5.44
N ASP A 2 34.28 -11.47 6.17
CA ASP A 2 33.21 -11.44 7.17
C ASP A 2 31.90 -11.14 6.44
N SER A 3 31.08 -12.18 6.27
CA SER A 3 29.76 -12.05 5.65
C SER A 3 28.91 -11.14 6.51
N ALA A 4 28.45 -10.04 5.89
CA ALA A 4 27.61 -9.03 6.50
C ALA A 4 26.35 -9.63 7.13
N SER A 5 26.37 -9.80 8.45
CA SER A 5 25.17 -9.99 9.27
C SER A 5 24.32 -8.72 9.18
N ARG A 6 23.32 -8.73 8.29
CA ARG A 6 22.23 -7.77 8.35
C ARG A 6 21.51 -7.98 9.69
N PRO A 7 21.21 -6.92 10.46
CA PRO A 7 20.69 -7.04 11.84
C PRO A 7 19.25 -7.57 11.94
N PHE A 8 18.60 -7.84 10.81
CA PHE A 8 17.32 -8.52 10.72
C PHE A 8 17.60 -9.88 10.09
N GLY A 9 17.63 -10.92 10.91
CA GLY A 9 17.71 -12.30 10.42
C GLY A 9 16.52 -12.56 9.51
N MET A 10 16.79 -12.88 8.25
CA MET A 10 15.87 -13.66 7.44
C MET A 10 16.20 -15.10 7.78
N ASP A 11 15.39 -15.72 8.64
CA ASP A 11 15.48 -17.15 8.92
C ASP A 11 15.34 -17.91 7.58
N ASP A 12 16.22 -18.86 7.30
CA ASP A 12 16.22 -19.66 6.05
C ASP A 12 14.93 -20.51 5.89
N ASP A 13 14.08 -20.51 6.92
CA ASP A 13 12.75 -21.12 6.97
C ASP A 13 11.61 -20.16 6.56
N GLU A 14 11.91 -19.00 5.94
CA GLU A 14 10.92 -18.17 5.26
C GLU A 14 10.19 -19.03 4.21
N LEU A 15 9.00 -19.51 4.57
CA LEU A 15 8.14 -20.33 3.73
C LEU A 15 8.09 -19.72 2.32
N ASP A 16 8.52 -20.50 1.32
CA ASP A 16 8.40 -20.17 -0.10
C ASP A 16 6.91 -20.20 -0.49
N ILE A 17 6.18 -19.17 -0.06
CA ILE A 17 4.78 -18.99 -0.36
C ILE A 17 4.67 -18.25 -1.69
N GLU A 18 4.17 -18.94 -2.72
CA GLU A 18 3.74 -18.26 -3.94
C GLU A 18 2.54 -17.36 -3.59
N LEU A 19 2.74 -16.04 -3.65
CA LEU A 19 1.65 -15.09 -3.48
C LEU A 19 0.65 -15.25 -4.64
N PRO A 20 -0.65 -15.40 -4.36
CA PRO A 20 -1.65 -15.44 -5.42
C PRO A 20 -1.72 -14.09 -6.13
N VAL A 21 -1.96 -14.12 -7.45
CA VAL A 21 -2.25 -12.91 -8.22
C VAL A 21 -3.55 -12.30 -7.72
N LEU A 22 -3.47 -11.10 -7.13
CA LEU A 22 -4.66 -10.36 -6.73
C LEU A 22 -5.45 -9.89 -7.96
N PRO A 23 -6.79 -9.97 -7.95
CA PRO A 23 -7.60 -9.43 -9.03
C PRO A 23 -7.39 -7.92 -9.13
N ARG A 24 -7.09 -7.44 -10.35
CA ARG A 24 -7.03 -6.00 -10.62
C ARG A 24 -8.45 -5.46 -10.77
N VAL A 25 -8.82 -4.51 -9.92
CA VAL A 25 -10.08 -3.77 -10.06
C VAL A 25 -9.85 -2.62 -11.02
N GLU A 26 -9.84 -2.92 -12.32
CA GLU A 26 -9.63 -1.94 -13.41
C GLU A 26 -10.95 -1.33 -13.90
N THR A 27 -12.08 -1.84 -13.42
CA THR A 27 -13.42 -1.47 -13.89
C THR A 27 -14.38 -1.26 -12.73
N GLY A 28 -15.11 -0.15 -12.74
CA GLY A 28 -16.11 0.17 -11.73
C GLY A 28 -16.20 1.67 -11.50
N PRO A 29 -17.21 2.13 -10.73
CA PRO A 29 -17.19 3.48 -10.20
C PRO A 29 -15.95 3.66 -9.31
N PRO A 30 -15.37 4.87 -9.25
CA PRO A 30 -14.27 5.15 -8.33
C PRO A 30 -14.69 4.83 -6.89
N PRO A 31 -13.84 4.14 -6.11
CA PRO A 31 -14.10 3.96 -4.68
C PRO A 31 -13.96 5.30 -3.95
N ASP A 32 -14.67 5.45 -2.84
CA ASP A 32 -14.50 6.61 -1.97
C ASP A 32 -13.24 6.45 -1.11
N CYS A 33 -12.55 7.56 -0.84
CA CYS A 33 -11.40 7.59 0.04
C CYS A 33 -11.78 7.26 1.49
N PRO A 34 -11.15 6.28 2.16
CA PRO A 34 -11.51 5.93 3.54
C PRO A 34 -11.13 7.02 4.56
N PHE A 35 -10.35 8.02 4.15
CA PHE A 35 -9.89 9.12 5.01
C PHE A 35 -10.75 10.37 4.87
N CYS A 36 -11.03 10.83 3.64
CA CYS A 36 -11.77 12.07 3.40
C CYS A 36 -13.15 11.88 2.77
N GLY A 37 -13.49 10.67 2.28
CA GLY A 37 -14.77 10.39 1.63
C GLY A 37 -14.88 10.87 0.18
N GLU A 38 -13.85 11.53 -0.36
CA GLU A 38 -13.83 11.98 -1.76
C GLU A 38 -13.55 10.82 -2.73
N PRO A 39 -14.10 10.86 -3.95
CA PRO A 39 -13.90 9.80 -4.94
C PRO A 39 -12.43 9.72 -5.36
N MET A 40 -11.86 8.53 -5.29
CA MET A 40 -10.48 8.28 -5.71
C MET A 40 -10.32 8.37 -7.24
N SER A 41 -9.11 8.68 -7.68
CA SER A 41 -8.70 8.65 -9.09
C SER A 41 -7.85 7.42 -9.38
N PHE A 42 -7.96 6.87 -10.61
CA PHE A 42 -7.09 5.79 -11.04
C PHE A 42 -5.77 6.36 -11.56
N ILE A 43 -4.68 6.18 -10.80
CA ILE A 43 -3.36 6.77 -11.03
C ILE A 43 -2.34 5.62 -11.09
N ASP A 44 -1.56 5.54 -12.17
CA ASP A 44 -0.46 4.57 -12.34
C ASP A 44 -0.82 3.07 -12.10
N GLY A 45 -2.08 2.69 -12.33
CA GLY A 45 -2.55 1.31 -12.19
C GLY A 45 -3.18 0.99 -10.82
N GLU A 46 -3.33 1.98 -9.95
CA GLU A 46 -3.98 1.85 -8.66
C GLU A 46 -4.99 2.99 -8.38
N TRP A 47 -5.87 2.79 -7.39
CA TRP A 47 -6.78 3.83 -6.91
C TRP A 47 -6.07 4.67 -5.86
N GLY A 48 -5.90 5.96 -6.14
CA GLY A 48 -5.29 6.94 -5.25
C GLY A 48 -6.21 8.13 -4.97
N CYS A 49 -6.24 8.58 -3.72
CA CYS A 49 -6.91 9.85 -3.38
C CYS A 49 -5.98 11.02 -3.71
N SER A 50 -6.32 11.83 -4.71
CA SER A 50 -5.56 13.04 -5.09
C SER A 50 -5.59 14.13 -4.02
N ASP A 51 -6.67 14.18 -3.24
CA ASP A 51 -6.94 15.28 -2.32
C ASP A 51 -6.16 15.13 -1.01
N CYS A 52 -6.17 13.92 -0.43
CA CYS A 52 -5.45 13.64 0.81
C CYS A 52 -4.17 12.81 0.61
N ASN A 53 -3.87 12.34 -0.61
CA ASN A 53 -2.73 11.46 -0.92
C ASN A 53 -2.63 10.20 -0.04
N GLY A 54 -3.75 9.75 0.54
CA GLY A 54 -3.76 8.66 1.51
C GLY A 54 -3.05 9.01 2.84
N GLU A 55 -2.68 10.27 3.04
CA GLU A 55 -2.09 10.74 4.28
C GLU A 55 -3.15 10.66 5.38
N LEU A 56 -2.76 10.08 6.52
CA LEU A 56 -3.40 10.35 7.79
C LEU A 56 -3.34 11.87 7.98
N ILE A 57 -4.43 12.59 7.70
CA ILE A 57 -4.62 13.94 8.24
C ILE A 57 -4.56 13.77 9.76
N GLY A 58 -3.36 13.86 10.33
CA GLY A 58 -3.14 13.83 11.76
C GLY A 58 -3.95 14.96 12.38
N PRO A 59 -4.44 14.80 13.62
CA PRO A 59 -5.13 15.90 14.28
C PRO A 59 -4.24 17.13 14.23
N GLU A 60 -4.77 18.23 13.70
CA GLU A 60 -4.12 19.53 13.71
C GLU A 60 -4.03 19.97 15.18
N THR A 61 -2.99 19.53 15.89
CA THR A 61 -2.63 20.11 17.18
C THR A 61 -2.03 21.48 16.89
N GLY A 62 -2.93 22.43 16.67
CA GLY A 62 -2.67 23.86 16.86
C GLY A 62 -2.53 24.23 18.32
#